data_AF-A0A7Y5KW44-F1
#
_entry.id   AF-A0A7Y5KW44-F1
#
_cell.length_a   1.000
_cell.length_b   1.000
_cell.length_c   1.000
_cell.angle_alpha   90.00
_cell.angle_beta   90.00
_cell.angle_gamma   90.00
#
_symmetry.space_group_name_H-M   'P 1'
#
loop_
_entity.id
_entity.type
_entity.pdbx_description
1 polymer ?
#
loop_
_entity_poly.entity_id
_entity_poly.type
_entity_poly.pdbx_seq_one_letter_code
_entity_poly.pdbx_strand_id
1 'polypeptide(L)'
;MSWPTQSEVDRLLRRITTAFGEEPVATAIPRRKQIVFMNPATAVAEGAVVDEVAAQRAADAVRRSAELMARNEIPDVSDLPRAADLAALEVCIRFMRPALYVKGDRIAGAQQLKLSDTSRKAIEALLPGIGSIGFPESRKGVATGFLVGRRALATNIHVIRAITTGKQPRPLTDAVVRFDVEWDELERWKAIRVVGEIVRHPTLDWALLELAEDGPRPGLPLDGALKSKPNDRLLVVGHPNDDWRTPTWAKAMYAGNWGVKRVSPGAVLRADDELLLHDASTLGGNSGSPVIDAESGRVVGIHAEGVWALENTAVRAGTATTFQAMDSAIESWVARC
;
A
#
# COMPACT_ATOMS: atom_id res chain seq x y z
N MET A 1 -28.26 -4.36 -14.54
CA MET A 1 -27.22 -4.91 -13.64
C MET A 1 -27.63 -6.33 -13.31
N SER A 2 -26.72 -7.28 -13.37
CA SER A 2 -26.93 -8.62 -12.81
C SER A 2 -27.02 -8.53 -11.28
N TRP A 3 -27.75 -9.46 -10.67
CA TRP A 3 -27.76 -9.64 -9.21
C TRP A 3 -26.33 -9.82 -8.68
N PRO A 4 -25.92 -9.11 -7.63
CA PRO A 4 -24.67 -9.42 -6.97
C PRO A 4 -24.76 -10.83 -6.40
N THR A 5 -23.73 -11.63 -6.65
CA THR A 5 -23.58 -12.96 -6.08
C THR A 5 -23.50 -12.88 -4.55
N GLN A 6 -23.85 -13.96 -3.84
CA GLN A 6 -23.64 -14.07 -2.39
C GLN A 6 -22.22 -13.66 -2.00
N SER A 7 -21.23 -14.13 -2.78
CA SER A 7 -19.82 -13.81 -2.56
C SER A 7 -19.51 -12.31 -2.65
N GLU A 8 -20.21 -11.55 -3.50
CA GLU A 8 -20.02 -10.11 -3.64
C GLU A 8 -20.65 -9.35 -2.48
N VAL A 9 -21.85 -9.74 -2.06
CA VAL A 9 -22.53 -9.19 -0.88
C VAL A 9 -21.71 -9.44 0.37
N ASP A 10 -21.26 -10.68 0.60
CA ASP A 10 -20.42 -11.03 1.74
C ASP A 10 -19.10 -10.25 1.76
N ARG A 11 -18.49 -10.06 0.58
CA ARG A 11 -17.27 -9.25 0.45
C ARG A 11 -17.52 -7.80 0.85
N LEU A 12 -18.59 -7.17 0.35
CA LEU A 12 -18.92 -5.79 0.68
C LEU A 12 -19.27 -5.65 2.17
N LEU A 13 -20.07 -6.57 2.72
CA LEU A 13 -20.44 -6.58 4.12
C LEU A 13 -19.20 -6.62 5.02
N ARG A 14 -18.24 -7.52 4.76
CA ARG A 14 -16.98 -7.57 5.53
C ARG A 14 -16.21 -6.25 5.49
N ARG A 15 -16.16 -5.59 4.34
CA ARG A 15 -15.47 -4.29 4.19
C ARG A 15 -16.18 -3.18 4.95
N ILE A 16 -17.53 -3.16 4.93
CA ILE A 16 -18.37 -2.25 5.72
C ILE A 16 -18.11 -2.49 7.21
N THR A 17 -18.21 -3.72 7.69
CA THR A 17 -17.98 -4.07 9.11
C THR A 17 -16.55 -3.73 9.55
N THR A 18 -15.56 -3.90 8.67
CA THR A 18 -14.17 -3.53 8.98
C THR A 18 -13.99 -2.02 9.06
N ALA A 19 -14.62 -1.25 8.17
CA ALA A 19 -14.46 0.20 8.09
C ALA A 19 -15.26 0.95 9.15
N PHE A 20 -16.51 0.52 9.42
CA PHE A 20 -17.47 1.26 10.22
C PHE A 20 -17.97 0.48 11.45
N GLY A 21 -17.74 -0.85 11.50
CA GLY A 21 -18.35 -1.70 12.52
C GLY A 21 -19.88 -1.64 12.45
N GLU A 22 -20.51 -1.46 13.61
CA GLU A 22 -21.95 -1.21 13.74
C GLU A 22 -22.28 0.30 13.72
N GLU A 23 -21.28 1.19 13.73
CA GLU A 23 -21.51 2.63 13.72
C GLU A 23 -22.01 3.09 12.34
N PRO A 24 -22.90 4.11 12.28
CA PRO A 24 -23.24 4.76 11.02
C PRO A 24 -22.00 5.39 10.35
N VAL A 25 -21.95 5.37 9.03
CA VAL A 25 -20.91 6.01 8.20
C VAL A 25 -20.77 7.49 8.57
N ALA A 26 -21.91 8.18 8.74
CA ALA A 26 -21.98 9.59 9.13
C ALA A 26 -21.45 9.88 10.55
N THR A 27 -21.21 8.86 11.36
CA THR A 27 -20.58 8.98 12.69
C THR A 27 -19.12 8.55 12.64
N ALA A 28 -18.84 7.44 11.98
CA ALA A 28 -17.51 6.86 11.87
C ALA A 28 -16.53 7.79 11.12
N ILE A 29 -16.96 8.43 10.02
CA ILE A 29 -16.12 9.31 9.22
C ILE A 29 -15.72 10.58 10.01
N PRO A 30 -16.63 11.36 10.63
CA PRO A 30 -16.24 12.49 11.46
C PRO A 30 -15.33 12.12 12.63
N ARG A 31 -15.59 11.00 13.31
CA ARG A 31 -14.69 10.50 14.37
C ARG A 31 -13.30 10.18 13.83
N ARG A 32 -13.23 9.59 12.63
CA ARG A 32 -11.96 9.33 11.95
C ARG A 32 -11.22 10.62 11.62
N LYS A 33 -11.94 11.64 11.14
CA LYS A 33 -11.37 12.99 10.93
C LYS A 33 -10.71 13.48 12.23
N GLN A 34 -11.38 13.38 13.38
CA GLN A 34 -10.80 13.81 14.67
C GLN A 34 -9.50 13.08 15.05
N ILE A 35 -9.37 11.79 14.72
CA ILE A 35 -8.15 10.99 14.99
C ILE A 35 -7.03 11.36 14.01
N VAL A 36 -7.35 11.57 12.74
CA VAL A 36 -6.37 11.93 11.70
C VAL A 36 -5.88 13.38 11.86
N PHE A 37 -6.72 14.28 12.38
CA PHE A 37 -6.47 15.73 12.50
C PHE A 37 -6.23 16.23 13.93
N MET A 38 -5.58 15.45 14.81
CA MET A 38 -5.12 16.00 16.09
C MET A 38 -4.07 17.12 15.82
N ASN A 39 -4.45 18.38 16.08
CA ASN A 39 -3.77 19.69 15.82
C ASN A 39 -3.98 20.35 14.42
N PRO A 40 -3.94 21.69 14.29
CA PRO A 40 -4.91 22.47 13.51
C PRO A 40 -4.58 22.48 12.02
N ALA A 41 -4.93 21.41 11.33
CA ALA A 41 -5.16 21.41 9.89
C ALA A 41 -6.68 21.33 9.61
N THR A 42 -7.47 22.14 10.32
CA THR A 42 -8.93 22.26 10.15
C THR A 42 -9.31 22.51 8.69
N ALA A 43 -8.53 23.33 7.96
CA ALA A 43 -8.73 23.59 6.54
C ALA A 43 -8.55 22.34 5.63
N VAL A 44 -7.71 21.37 6.02
CA VAL A 44 -7.50 20.13 5.25
C VAL A 44 -8.62 19.11 5.55
N ALA A 45 -9.12 19.10 6.78
CA ALA A 45 -10.25 18.27 7.20
C ALA A 45 -11.58 18.67 6.52
N GLU A 46 -11.76 19.98 6.29
CA GLU A 46 -12.91 20.56 5.58
C GLU A 46 -12.91 20.24 4.08
N GLY A 47 -11.74 20.07 3.47
CA GLY A 47 -11.59 19.74 2.04
C GLY A 47 -11.87 18.26 1.68
N ALA A 48 -11.95 17.38 2.66
CA ALA A 48 -12.34 15.98 2.45
C ALA A 48 -13.86 15.83 2.42
N VAL A 49 -14.45 16.23 1.29
CA VAL A 49 -15.86 15.97 0.99
C VAL A 49 -15.99 14.54 0.49
N VAL A 50 -16.61 13.69 1.31
CA VAL A 50 -17.08 12.36 0.92
C VAL A 50 -18.61 12.37 1.06
N ASP A 51 -19.32 11.65 0.19
CA ASP A 51 -20.78 11.57 0.29
C ASP A 51 -21.18 10.51 1.32
N GLU A 52 -21.14 10.90 2.59
CA GLU A 52 -21.45 10.04 3.74
C GLU A 52 -22.88 9.50 3.68
N VAL A 53 -23.82 10.26 3.11
CA VAL A 53 -25.23 9.87 2.99
C VAL A 53 -25.41 8.81 1.90
N ALA A 54 -24.78 8.98 0.74
CA ALA A 54 -24.78 7.97 -0.30
C ALA A 54 -24.08 6.69 0.14
N ALA A 55 -22.94 6.82 0.83
CA ALA A 55 -22.24 5.69 1.42
C ALA A 55 -23.10 4.96 2.46
N GLN A 56 -23.83 5.68 3.32
CA GLN A 56 -24.74 5.10 4.29
C GLN A 56 -25.87 4.31 3.60
N ARG A 57 -26.51 4.88 2.58
CA ARG A 57 -27.55 4.17 1.80
C ARG A 57 -27.03 2.86 1.20
N ALA A 58 -25.81 2.88 0.65
CA ALA A 58 -25.20 1.66 0.12
C ALA A 58 -24.87 0.65 1.22
N ALA A 59 -24.36 1.10 2.37
CA ALA A 59 -24.06 0.22 3.49
C ALA A 59 -25.32 -0.47 4.03
N ASP A 60 -26.42 0.26 4.17
CA ASP A 60 -27.70 -0.27 4.64
C ASP A 60 -28.30 -1.26 3.65
N ALA A 61 -28.25 -0.95 2.34
CA ALA A 61 -28.69 -1.85 1.29
C ALA A 61 -27.90 -3.16 1.28
N VAL A 62 -26.57 -3.10 1.45
CA VAL A 62 -25.72 -4.31 1.54
C VAL A 62 -26.03 -5.13 2.80
N ARG A 63 -26.18 -4.49 3.97
CA ARG A 63 -26.56 -5.17 5.21
C ARG A 63 -27.91 -5.87 5.08
N ARG A 64 -28.91 -5.17 4.53
CA ARG A 64 -30.24 -5.73 4.27
C ARG A 64 -30.20 -6.90 3.29
N SER A 65 -29.46 -6.76 2.19
CA SER A 65 -29.27 -7.84 1.21
C SER A 65 -28.67 -9.09 1.88
N ALA A 66 -27.66 -8.90 2.74
CA ALA A 66 -27.03 -10.00 3.46
C ALA A 66 -27.99 -10.68 4.46
N GLU A 67 -28.80 -9.91 5.19
CA GLU A 67 -29.81 -10.44 6.10
C GLU A 67 -30.89 -11.27 5.38
N LEU A 68 -31.39 -10.79 4.24
CA LEU A 68 -32.35 -11.51 3.39
C LEU A 68 -31.75 -12.83 2.91
N MET A 69 -30.55 -12.76 2.35
CA MET A 69 -29.83 -13.94 1.86
C MET A 69 -29.56 -14.97 2.98
N ALA A 70 -29.22 -14.52 4.19
CA ALA A 70 -29.03 -15.40 5.35
C ALA A 70 -30.31 -16.15 5.77
N ARG A 71 -31.50 -15.63 5.42
CA ARG A 71 -32.81 -16.28 5.60
C ARG A 71 -33.27 -17.08 4.38
N ASN A 72 -32.39 -17.30 3.39
CA ASN A 72 -32.71 -17.88 2.08
C ASN A 72 -33.78 -17.09 1.30
N GLU A 73 -33.90 -15.79 1.54
CA GLU A 73 -34.74 -14.88 0.76
C GLU A 73 -33.91 -14.25 -0.37
N ILE A 74 -34.53 -14.02 -1.53
CA ILE A 74 -33.89 -13.37 -2.68
C ILE A 74 -34.15 -11.86 -2.55
N PRO A 75 -33.12 -11.00 -2.39
CA PRO A 75 -33.33 -9.56 -2.37
C PRO A 75 -33.99 -9.07 -3.65
N ASP A 76 -34.73 -7.96 -3.60
CA ASP A 76 -35.29 -7.31 -4.78
C ASP A 76 -34.44 -6.09 -5.24
N VAL A 77 -34.75 -5.48 -6.39
CA VAL A 77 -33.93 -4.40 -6.97
C VAL A 77 -33.86 -3.18 -6.05
N SER A 78 -34.87 -2.99 -5.20
CA SER A 78 -34.91 -1.93 -4.19
C SER A 78 -34.02 -2.20 -2.98
N ASP A 79 -33.63 -3.46 -2.76
CA ASP A 79 -32.67 -3.86 -1.73
C ASP A 79 -31.21 -3.69 -2.17
N LEU A 80 -30.97 -3.45 -3.47
CA LEU A 80 -29.63 -3.32 -4.02
C LEU A 80 -29.13 -1.87 -3.98
N PRO A 81 -27.85 -1.64 -3.65
CA PRO A 81 -27.28 -0.31 -3.68
C PRO A 81 -27.14 0.19 -5.12
N ARG A 82 -27.45 1.47 -5.34
CA ARG A 82 -27.21 2.12 -6.65
C ARG A 82 -25.71 2.24 -6.91
N ALA A 83 -25.29 2.19 -8.17
CA ALA A 83 -23.86 2.30 -8.52
C ALA A 83 -23.18 3.56 -7.98
N ALA A 84 -23.87 4.70 -8.00
CA ALA A 84 -23.34 5.95 -7.44
C ALA A 84 -23.15 5.86 -5.91
N ASP A 85 -24.10 5.21 -5.21
CA ASP A 85 -24.01 4.99 -3.76
C ASP A 85 -22.88 4.00 -3.42
N LEU A 86 -22.67 2.95 -4.24
CA LEU A 86 -21.53 2.04 -4.12
C LEU A 86 -20.18 2.74 -4.32
N ALA A 87 -20.09 3.65 -5.30
CA ALA A 87 -18.87 4.43 -5.52
C ALA A 87 -18.57 5.35 -4.31
N ALA A 88 -19.60 5.99 -3.75
CA ALA A 88 -19.46 6.78 -2.52
C ALA A 88 -19.03 5.91 -1.33
N LEU A 89 -19.62 4.72 -1.17
CA LEU A 89 -19.24 3.76 -0.13
C LEU A 89 -17.78 3.34 -0.26
N GLU A 90 -17.30 3.07 -1.48
CA GLU A 90 -15.90 2.70 -1.73
C GLU A 90 -14.94 3.81 -1.27
N VAL A 91 -15.26 5.07 -1.59
CA VAL A 91 -14.48 6.23 -1.14
C VAL A 91 -14.46 6.33 0.39
N CYS A 92 -15.61 6.18 1.05
CA CYS A 92 -15.71 6.23 2.51
C CYS A 92 -14.96 5.07 3.18
N ILE A 93 -15.05 3.84 2.67
CA ILE A 93 -14.31 2.68 3.18
C ILE A 93 -12.80 2.94 3.09
N ARG A 94 -12.31 3.50 1.97
CA ARG A 94 -10.89 3.83 1.81
C ARG A 94 -10.46 4.98 2.71
N PHE A 95 -11.31 5.99 2.93
CA PHE A 95 -11.05 7.05 3.89
C PHE A 95 -10.82 6.51 5.32
N MET A 96 -11.51 5.43 5.68
CA MET A 96 -11.32 4.77 6.98
C MET A 96 -9.98 4.03 7.10
N ARG A 97 -9.31 3.70 5.98
CA ARG A 97 -8.05 2.94 5.98
C ARG A 97 -6.83 3.83 6.17
N PRO A 98 -6.18 3.78 7.33
CA PRO A 98 -5.09 4.69 7.64
C PRO A 98 -3.85 4.39 6.81
N ALA A 99 -3.14 5.42 6.39
CA ALA A 99 -1.71 5.30 6.10
C ALA A 99 -0.95 5.56 7.40
N LEU A 100 -0.72 4.50 8.19
CA LEU A 100 -0.12 4.61 9.52
C LEU A 100 1.33 5.07 9.40
N TYR A 101 1.76 5.93 10.30
CA TYR A 101 3.14 6.38 10.32
C TYR A 101 4.07 5.31 10.86
N VAL A 102 5.32 5.34 10.41
CA VAL A 102 6.42 4.67 11.08
C VAL A 102 7.21 5.70 11.88
N LYS A 103 7.60 5.34 13.10
CA LYS A 103 8.49 6.12 13.97
C LYS A 103 9.38 5.17 14.78
N GLY A 104 10.69 5.32 14.67
CA GLY A 104 11.67 4.48 15.34
C GLY A 104 11.49 2.98 15.02
N ASP A 105 11.25 2.65 13.75
CA ASP A 105 11.00 1.28 13.29
C ASP A 105 9.77 0.61 13.96
N ARG A 106 8.80 1.42 14.37
CA ARG A 106 7.52 0.99 14.96
C ARG A 106 6.34 1.58 14.21
N ILE A 107 5.27 0.81 14.11
CA ILE A 107 4.04 1.27 13.47
C ILE A 107 3.24 2.09 14.49
N ALA A 108 3.15 3.40 14.28
CA ALA A 108 2.32 4.26 15.10
C ALA A 108 0.85 3.89 14.92
N GLY A 109 0.18 3.53 16.01
CA GLY A 109 -1.22 3.10 15.96
C GLY A 109 -1.44 1.65 15.48
N ALA A 110 -0.45 0.77 15.64
CA ALA A 110 -0.48 -0.63 15.21
C ALA A 110 -1.73 -1.43 15.65
N GLN A 111 -2.38 -1.06 16.75
CA GLN A 111 -3.63 -1.68 17.21
C GLN A 111 -4.75 -1.64 16.14
N GLN A 112 -4.73 -0.63 15.27
CA GLN A 112 -5.68 -0.51 14.15
C GLN A 112 -5.50 -1.62 13.11
N LEU A 113 -4.31 -2.21 13.05
CA LEU A 113 -4.00 -3.31 12.15
C LEU A 113 -4.47 -4.65 12.68
N LYS A 114 -5.01 -4.79 13.90
CA LYS A 114 -5.51 -6.08 14.44
C LYS A 114 -4.57 -7.27 14.10
N LEU A 115 -3.27 -7.09 14.28
CA LEU A 115 -2.26 -8.12 14.07
C LEU A 115 -1.98 -8.81 15.40
N SER A 116 -1.53 -10.07 15.34
CA SER A 116 -0.89 -10.68 16.51
C SER A 116 0.38 -9.92 16.87
N ASP A 117 0.81 -9.95 18.13
CA ASP A 117 2.08 -9.33 18.53
C ASP A 117 3.28 -9.93 17.79
N THR A 118 3.24 -11.22 17.49
CA THR A 118 4.26 -11.91 16.71
C THR A 118 4.33 -11.36 15.28
N SER A 119 3.20 -11.32 14.57
CA SER A 119 3.14 -10.79 13.20
C SER A 119 3.55 -9.32 13.17
N ARG A 120 3.07 -8.51 14.13
CA ARG A 120 3.45 -7.09 14.24
C ARG A 120 4.96 -6.93 14.40
N LYS A 121 5.59 -7.63 15.35
CA LYS A 121 7.04 -7.54 15.58
C LYS A 121 7.84 -8.02 14.37
N ALA A 122 7.39 -9.07 13.70
CA ALA A 122 8.01 -9.56 12.48
C ALA A 122 8.00 -8.48 11.39
N ILE A 123 6.85 -7.85 11.13
CA ILE A 123 6.71 -6.77 10.15
C ILE A 123 7.53 -5.53 10.54
N GLU A 124 7.49 -5.12 11.81
CA GLU A 124 8.28 -3.98 12.31
C GLU A 124 9.79 -4.20 12.12
N ALA A 125 10.27 -5.45 12.25
CA ALA A 125 11.66 -5.79 12.01
C ALA A 125 12.10 -5.60 10.53
N LEU A 126 11.15 -5.61 9.59
CA LEU A 126 11.41 -5.41 8.15
C LEU A 126 11.48 -3.93 7.75
N LEU A 127 10.86 -3.04 8.52
CA LEU A 127 10.73 -1.60 8.18
C LEU A 127 12.07 -0.91 7.88
N PRO A 128 13.19 -1.23 8.54
CA PRO A 128 14.49 -0.64 8.18
C PRO A 128 14.95 -1.01 6.77
N GLY A 129 14.53 -2.15 6.22
CA GLY A 129 14.93 -2.58 4.88
C GLY A 129 14.15 -1.94 3.74
N ILE A 130 13.28 -0.96 4.03
CA ILE A 130 12.38 -0.32 3.08
C ILE A 130 12.74 1.17 3.01
N GLY A 131 13.13 1.63 1.82
CA GLY A 131 13.76 2.94 1.64
C GLY A 131 13.09 3.81 0.58
N SER A 132 13.24 5.12 0.78
CA SER A 132 12.83 6.17 -0.15
C SER A 132 13.92 6.35 -1.20
N ILE A 133 13.58 6.17 -2.48
CA ILE A 133 14.49 6.40 -3.60
C ILE A 133 14.36 7.86 -4.05
N GLY A 134 15.46 8.58 -4.14
CA GLY A 134 15.44 9.99 -4.51
C GLY A 134 16.81 10.64 -4.67
N PHE A 135 16.79 11.95 -4.38
CA PHE A 135 17.84 12.96 -4.59
C PHE A 135 18.84 13.12 -3.44
N PRO A 136 20.19 13.30 -3.54
CA PRO A 136 20.97 13.81 -2.40
C PRO A 136 20.43 15.15 -1.85
N GLU A 137 19.96 16.03 -2.73
CA GLU A 137 19.50 17.38 -2.42
C GLU A 137 18.08 17.46 -1.83
N SER A 138 17.34 16.36 -1.81
CA SER A 138 15.96 16.30 -1.30
C SER A 138 15.77 15.11 -0.37
N ARG A 139 15.23 15.38 0.82
CA ARG A 139 14.76 14.33 1.74
C ARG A 139 13.58 13.56 1.14
N LYS A 140 12.67 14.26 0.44
CA LYS A 140 11.50 13.65 -0.20
C LYS A 140 11.96 12.88 -1.43
N GLY A 141 11.82 11.56 -1.39
CA GLY A 141 12.05 10.68 -2.53
C GLY A 141 10.95 10.76 -3.58
N VAL A 142 11.21 10.14 -4.73
CA VAL A 142 10.29 10.02 -5.86
C VAL A 142 9.59 8.67 -5.91
N ALA A 143 10.15 7.66 -5.25
CA ALA A 143 9.66 6.27 -5.25
C ALA A 143 10.10 5.52 -3.99
N THR A 144 9.72 4.25 -3.89
CA THR A 144 10.13 3.33 -2.83
C THR A 144 10.92 2.17 -3.42
N GLY A 145 11.80 1.59 -2.61
CA GLY A 145 12.37 0.27 -2.85
C GLY A 145 12.58 -0.47 -1.54
N PHE A 146 12.88 -1.76 -1.63
CA PHE A 146 13.17 -2.58 -0.46
C PHE A 146 14.31 -3.55 -0.73
N LEU A 147 15.06 -3.89 0.32
CA LEU A 147 16.19 -4.80 0.20
C LEU A 147 15.70 -6.23 -0.04
N VAL A 148 16.28 -6.89 -1.03
CA VAL A 148 16.19 -8.35 -1.25
C VAL A 148 17.55 -9.03 -1.03
N GLY A 149 18.57 -8.24 -0.70
CA GLY A 149 19.94 -8.62 -0.38
C GLY A 149 20.63 -7.42 0.28
N ARG A 150 21.80 -7.59 0.92
CA ARG A 150 22.54 -6.50 1.60
C ARG A 150 22.70 -5.23 0.78
N ARG A 151 22.93 -5.36 -0.53
CA ARG A 151 23.08 -4.23 -1.47
C ARG A 151 22.15 -4.32 -2.67
N ALA A 152 21.25 -5.30 -2.69
CA ALA A 152 20.29 -5.49 -3.76
C ALA A 152 18.94 -4.91 -3.34
N LEU A 153 18.53 -3.82 -4.00
CA LEU A 153 17.26 -3.13 -3.74
C LEU A 153 16.27 -3.41 -4.87
N ALA A 154 15.13 -4.03 -4.56
CA ALA A 154 14.03 -4.18 -5.48
C ALA A 154 13.25 -2.87 -5.63
N THR A 155 12.89 -2.54 -6.87
CA THR A 155 11.99 -1.43 -7.24
C THR A 155 11.34 -1.73 -8.60
N ASN A 156 10.55 -0.80 -9.15
CA ASN A 156 9.96 -0.94 -10.47
C ASN A 156 10.90 -0.46 -11.59
N ILE A 157 10.75 -1.02 -12.79
CA ILE A 157 11.44 -0.54 -14.00
C ILE A 157 10.99 0.89 -14.32
N HIS A 158 9.70 1.20 -14.14
CA HIS A 158 9.22 2.55 -14.43
C HIS A 158 9.80 3.60 -13.48
N VAL A 159 10.25 3.23 -12.27
CA VAL A 159 10.98 4.13 -11.36
C VAL A 159 12.34 4.49 -11.97
N ILE A 160 13.06 3.50 -12.49
CA ILE A 160 14.32 3.71 -13.21
C ILE A 160 14.10 4.61 -14.43
N ARG A 161 13.02 4.38 -15.21
CA ARG A 161 12.65 5.22 -16.35
C ARG A 161 12.30 6.64 -15.93
N ALA A 162 11.57 6.83 -14.83
CA ALA A 162 11.22 8.15 -14.32
C ALA A 162 12.47 8.96 -13.93
N ILE A 163 13.52 8.30 -13.42
CA ILE A 163 14.81 8.93 -13.10
C ILE A 163 15.59 9.24 -14.39
N THR A 164 15.73 8.27 -15.28
CA THR A 164 16.67 8.34 -16.42
C THR A 164 16.11 9.03 -17.66
N THR A 165 14.79 9.04 -17.82
CA THR A 165 14.09 9.53 -19.02
C THR A 165 12.89 10.44 -18.69
N GLY A 166 12.68 10.76 -17.40
CA GLY A 166 11.58 11.60 -16.96
C GLY A 166 11.76 13.08 -17.32
N LYS A 167 10.93 13.94 -16.72
CA LYS A 167 10.93 15.40 -16.99
C LYS A 167 12.28 16.07 -16.69
N GLN A 168 13.00 15.56 -15.70
CA GLN A 168 14.34 16.00 -15.32
C GLN A 168 15.24 14.77 -15.31
N PRO A 169 15.71 14.32 -16.49
CA PRO A 169 16.45 13.08 -16.60
C PRO A 169 17.81 13.19 -15.90
N ARG A 170 18.17 12.15 -15.17
CA ARG A 170 19.45 12.02 -14.47
C ARG A 170 20.04 10.63 -14.64
N PRO A 171 21.38 10.50 -14.60
CA PRO A 171 22.02 9.21 -14.40
C PRO A 171 21.42 8.47 -13.20
N LEU A 172 21.20 7.16 -13.34
CA LEU A 172 20.72 6.33 -12.24
C LEU A 172 21.67 6.39 -11.02
N THR A 173 22.96 6.59 -11.27
CA THR A 173 24.02 6.71 -10.26
C THR A 173 23.98 7.99 -9.42
N ASP A 174 23.12 8.94 -9.79
CA ASP A 174 22.85 10.15 -9.00
C ASP A 174 21.77 9.88 -7.94
N ALA A 175 21.03 8.77 -8.06
CA ALA A 175 20.00 8.40 -7.10
C ALA A 175 20.61 7.91 -5.78
N VAL A 176 19.90 8.17 -4.70
CA VAL A 176 20.19 7.67 -3.36
C VAL A 176 18.97 7.02 -2.74
N VAL A 177 19.21 6.14 -1.77
CA VAL A 177 18.19 5.49 -0.95
C VAL A 177 18.34 5.93 0.49
N ARG A 178 17.23 6.34 1.11
CA ARG A 178 17.14 6.66 2.55
C ARG A 178 16.17 5.71 3.23
N PHE A 179 16.65 4.95 4.21
CA PHE A 179 15.88 3.89 4.87
C PHE A 179 15.05 4.37 6.06
N ASP A 180 15.21 5.61 6.46
CA ASP A 180 14.76 6.15 7.75
C ASP A 180 14.00 7.47 7.60
N VAL A 181 13.39 7.67 6.43
CA VAL A 181 12.50 8.82 6.20
C VAL A 181 11.19 8.58 6.95
N GLU A 182 11.22 8.64 8.27
CA GLU A 182 10.11 8.34 9.18
C GLU A 182 9.46 9.62 9.73
N TRP A 183 8.33 9.48 10.43
CA TRP A 183 7.67 10.64 11.05
C TRP A 183 8.44 11.10 12.28
N ASP A 184 8.70 12.41 12.35
CA ASP A 184 9.20 13.09 13.55
C ASP A 184 10.61 12.60 13.96
N GLU A 185 11.35 12.10 12.98
CA GLU A 185 12.68 11.53 13.11
C GLU A 185 13.56 12.03 11.97
N LEU A 186 14.71 12.61 12.30
CA LEU A 186 15.67 13.11 11.32
C LEU A 186 16.91 12.21 11.27
N GLU A 187 17.04 11.48 10.16
CA GLU A 187 18.31 11.01 9.56
C GLU A 187 19.26 10.24 10.49
N ARG A 188 18.76 9.13 11.06
CA ARG A 188 19.60 8.10 11.71
C ARG A 188 20.59 7.46 10.74
N TRP A 189 20.25 7.40 9.46
CA TRP A 189 21.03 6.74 8.41
C TRP A 189 21.39 7.71 7.29
N LYS A 190 22.64 7.60 6.85
CA LYS A 190 23.12 8.31 5.66
C LYS A 190 22.42 7.76 4.42
N ALA A 191 22.11 8.63 3.48
CA ALA A 191 21.65 8.23 2.16
C ALA A 191 22.72 7.36 1.46
N ILE A 192 22.32 6.20 0.96
CA ILE A 192 23.20 5.25 0.26
C ILE A 192 23.04 5.45 -1.25
N ARG A 193 24.13 5.64 -1.97
CA ARG A 193 24.10 5.82 -3.43
C ARG A 193 23.69 4.54 -4.14
N VAL A 194 22.92 4.68 -5.22
CA VAL A 194 22.75 3.65 -6.23
C VAL A 194 23.98 3.64 -7.13
N VAL A 195 24.59 2.48 -7.39
CA VAL A 195 25.76 2.35 -8.26
C VAL A 195 25.42 1.80 -9.65
N GLY A 196 24.25 1.20 -9.79
CA GLY A 196 23.77 0.69 -11.07
C GLY A 196 22.53 -0.17 -10.94
N GLU A 197 22.11 -0.71 -12.08
CA GLU A 197 21.10 -1.75 -12.15
C GLU A 197 21.79 -3.12 -12.22
N ILE A 198 21.35 -4.04 -11.38
CA ILE A 198 21.82 -5.44 -11.37
C ILE A 198 21.11 -6.21 -12.49
N VAL A 199 19.79 -6.15 -12.50
CA VAL A 199 18.93 -6.87 -13.43
C VAL A 199 17.54 -6.23 -13.47
N ARG A 200 16.87 -6.31 -14.61
CA ARG A 200 15.43 -6.04 -14.75
C ARG A 200 14.73 -7.23 -15.37
N HIS A 201 13.49 -7.47 -14.99
CA HIS A 201 12.64 -8.46 -15.65
C HIS A 201 12.30 -7.98 -17.07
N PRO A 202 12.25 -8.87 -18.08
CA PRO A 202 12.01 -8.47 -19.47
C PRO A 202 10.61 -7.89 -19.72
N THR A 203 9.60 -8.40 -19.03
CA THR A 203 8.18 -8.06 -19.25
C THR A 203 7.45 -7.49 -18.05
N LEU A 204 7.95 -7.73 -16.84
CA LEU A 204 7.29 -7.37 -15.60
C LEU A 204 8.00 -6.14 -15.03
N ASP A 205 7.25 -5.31 -14.34
CA ASP A 205 7.76 -4.05 -13.82
C ASP A 205 8.56 -4.24 -12.52
N TRP A 206 9.65 -5.02 -12.60
CA TRP A 206 10.51 -5.39 -11.48
C TRP A 206 11.97 -5.25 -11.88
N ALA A 207 12.75 -4.54 -11.07
CA ALA A 207 14.19 -4.39 -11.24
C ALA A 207 14.93 -4.43 -9.90
N LEU A 208 16.19 -4.82 -9.95
CA LEU A 208 17.12 -4.76 -8.82
C LEU A 208 18.18 -3.70 -9.09
N LEU A 209 18.39 -2.84 -8.11
CA LEU A 209 19.44 -1.84 -8.07
C LEU A 209 20.54 -2.29 -7.13
N GLU A 210 21.79 -1.96 -7.45
CA GLU A 210 22.91 -2.13 -6.53
C GLU A 210 23.13 -0.85 -5.73
N LEU A 211 23.29 -1.01 -4.42
CA LEU A 211 23.69 0.05 -3.49
C LEU A 211 25.21 0.06 -3.29
N ALA A 212 25.79 1.25 -3.08
CA ALA A 212 27.23 1.44 -2.87
C ALA A 212 27.75 0.83 -1.57
N GLU A 213 26.88 0.71 -0.57
CA GLU A 213 27.16 0.26 0.79
C GLU A 213 26.02 -0.67 1.24
N ASP A 214 26.28 -1.50 2.25
CA ASP A 214 25.26 -2.38 2.80
C ASP A 214 24.11 -1.59 3.41
N GLY A 215 22.88 -1.99 3.09
CA GLY A 215 21.69 -1.49 3.74
C GLY A 215 21.53 -2.02 5.17
N PRO A 216 20.56 -1.48 5.93
CA PRO A 216 20.36 -1.81 7.35
C PRO A 216 19.77 -3.22 7.59
N ARG A 217 19.49 -3.97 6.53
CA ARG A 217 18.94 -5.34 6.57
C ARG A 217 19.58 -6.22 5.48
N PRO A 218 19.69 -7.53 5.73
CA PRO A 218 20.19 -8.47 4.73
C PRO A 218 19.21 -8.70 3.57
N GLY A 219 17.95 -8.30 3.73
CA GLY A 219 16.87 -8.49 2.76
C GLY A 219 15.55 -8.81 3.45
N LEU A 220 14.44 -8.49 2.79
CA LEU A 220 13.11 -8.89 3.22
C LEU A 220 12.81 -10.30 2.68
N PRO A 221 12.17 -11.18 3.47
CA PRO A 221 11.85 -12.53 3.03
C PRO A 221 10.77 -12.49 1.95
N LEU A 222 11.12 -12.90 0.74
CA LEU A 222 10.16 -13.11 -0.33
C LEU A 222 9.39 -14.42 -0.10
N ASP A 223 8.13 -14.45 -0.53
CA ASP A 223 7.35 -15.68 -0.68
C ASP A 223 6.71 -15.72 -2.06
N GLY A 224 7.39 -16.40 -2.98
CA GLY A 224 6.88 -16.61 -4.33
C GLY A 224 5.83 -17.71 -4.43
N ALA A 225 5.78 -18.62 -3.45
CA ALA A 225 4.89 -19.76 -3.45
C ALA A 225 3.49 -19.41 -2.90
N LEU A 226 3.40 -18.38 -2.05
CA LEU A 226 2.14 -17.98 -1.43
C LEU A 226 1.12 -17.50 -2.47
N LYS A 227 0.09 -18.31 -2.71
CA LYS A 227 -1.04 -17.98 -3.58
C LYS A 227 -2.08 -17.19 -2.78
N SER A 228 -1.98 -15.87 -2.87
CA SER A 228 -2.90 -14.93 -2.22
C SER A 228 -4.32 -15.08 -2.76
N LYS A 229 -5.29 -15.10 -1.86
CA LYS A 229 -6.72 -15.26 -2.15
C LYS A 229 -7.45 -13.94 -1.94
N PRO A 230 -8.59 -13.72 -2.62
CA PRO A 230 -9.43 -12.56 -2.33
C PRO A 230 -9.74 -12.46 -0.82
N ASN A 231 -9.60 -11.25 -0.29
CA ASN A 231 -9.73 -10.87 1.12
C ASN A 231 -8.53 -11.20 2.04
N ASP A 232 -7.48 -11.86 1.55
CA ASP A 232 -6.25 -11.98 2.33
C ASP A 232 -5.72 -10.60 2.69
N ARG A 233 -5.26 -10.46 3.94
CA ARG A 233 -4.86 -9.18 4.50
C ARG A 233 -3.42 -8.89 4.12
N LEU A 234 -3.16 -7.68 3.67
CA LEU A 234 -1.82 -7.25 3.28
C LEU A 234 -1.48 -5.88 3.84
N LEU A 235 -0.20 -5.56 3.86
CA LEU A 235 0.34 -4.26 4.17
C LEU A 235 1.22 -3.81 3.01
N VAL A 236 1.06 -2.56 2.58
CA VAL A 236 1.99 -1.90 1.65
C VAL A 236 2.77 -0.87 2.44
N VAL A 237 4.10 -0.93 2.36
CA VAL A 237 4.97 -0.01 3.10
C VAL A 237 5.73 0.86 2.13
N GLY A 238 5.55 2.18 2.19
CA GLY A 238 6.17 3.08 1.22
C GLY A 238 6.17 4.54 1.61
N HIS A 239 6.56 5.38 0.65
CA HIS A 239 6.80 6.82 0.84
C HIS A 239 5.82 7.66 -0.01
N PRO A 240 4.54 7.75 0.39
CA PRO A 240 3.52 8.48 -0.35
C PRO A 240 3.80 9.98 -0.45
N ASN A 241 3.63 10.51 -1.65
CA ASN A 241 3.82 11.90 -2.04
C ASN A 241 2.50 12.51 -2.54
N ASP A 242 2.35 13.82 -2.37
CA ASP A 242 1.33 14.57 -3.10
C ASP A 242 1.77 14.84 -4.53
N ASP A 243 0.91 14.55 -5.51
CA ASP A 243 1.03 14.96 -6.90
C ASP A 243 -0.35 15.34 -7.49
N TRP A 244 -0.36 15.73 -8.77
CA TRP A 244 -1.55 16.22 -9.46
C TRP A 244 -2.70 15.19 -9.56
N ARG A 245 -2.41 13.90 -9.33
CA ARG A 245 -3.40 12.82 -9.34
C ARG A 245 -4.06 12.63 -7.98
N THR A 246 -3.53 13.20 -6.90
CA THR A 246 -4.07 13.02 -5.55
C THR A 246 -5.44 13.70 -5.43
N PRO A 247 -6.53 12.96 -5.16
CA PRO A 247 -7.81 13.59 -4.94
C PRO A 247 -7.84 14.34 -3.60
N THR A 248 -8.59 15.45 -3.53
CA THR A 248 -8.63 16.35 -2.36
C THR A 248 -8.97 15.62 -1.06
N TRP A 249 -9.90 14.66 -1.10
CA TRP A 249 -10.25 13.84 0.07
C TRP A 249 -9.09 12.99 0.58
N ALA A 250 -8.22 12.48 -0.30
CA ALA A 250 -7.06 11.68 0.08
C ALA A 250 -5.98 12.56 0.71
N LYS A 251 -5.84 13.84 0.30
CA LYS A 251 -4.87 14.77 0.92
C LYS A 251 -5.03 14.86 2.43
N ALA A 252 -6.28 14.80 2.88
CA ALA A 252 -6.63 14.88 4.28
C ALA A 252 -6.16 13.66 5.09
N MET A 253 -6.13 12.46 4.49
CA MET A 253 -5.65 11.24 5.15
C MET A 253 -4.16 11.29 5.52
N TYR A 254 -3.38 12.10 4.81
CA TYR A 254 -1.93 12.21 5.03
C TYR A 254 -1.54 13.44 5.85
N ALA A 255 -2.51 14.29 6.21
CA ALA A 255 -2.32 15.48 7.04
C ALA A 255 -1.16 16.39 6.58
N GLY A 256 -0.92 16.48 5.28
CA GLY A 256 0.18 17.26 4.69
C GLY A 256 1.59 16.67 4.89
N ASN A 257 1.73 15.53 5.57
CA ASN A 257 3.02 14.89 5.85
C ASN A 257 3.38 13.88 4.76
N TRP A 258 4.07 14.39 3.74
CA TRP A 258 4.44 13.67 2.51
C TRP A 258 5.86 13.13 2.55
N GLY A 259 6.12 12.08 1.78
CA GLY A 259 7.45 11.50 1.58
C GLY A 259 7.98 10.69 2.76
N VAL A 260 7.24 10.62 3.88
CA VAL A 260 7.58 9.79 5.04
C VAL A 260 7.06 8.37 4.87
N LYS A 261 7.75 7.41 5.47
CA LYS A 261 7.41 5.99 5.48
C LYS A 261 6.06 5.78 6.16
N ARG A 262 5.16 5.11 5.45
CA ARG A 262 3.82 4.73 5.93
C ARG A 262 3.60 3.25 5.75
N VAL A 263 2.79 2.68 6.65
CA VAL A 263 2.20 1.34 6.51
C VAL A 263 0.73 1.48 6.17
N SER A 264 0.37 1.04 4.97
CA SER A 264 -1.00 1.08 4.45
C SER A 264 -1.62 -0.32 4.44
N PRO A 265 -2.61 -0.62 5.30
CA PRO A 265 -3.32 -1.88 5.28
C PRO A 265 -4.24 -1.97 4.06
N GLY A 266 -4.30 -3.17 3.49
CA GLY A 266 -5.10 -3.53 2.35
C GLY A 266 -5.65 -4.94 2.46
N ALA A 267 -6.44 -5.31 1.46
CA ALA A 267 -6.84 -6.68 1.19
C ALA A 267 -6.61 -6.98 -0.28
N VAL A 268 -6.40 -8.26 -0.58
CA VAL A 268 -6.37 -8.75 -1.96
C VAL A 268 -7.78 -8.67 -2.55
N LEU A 269 -7.90 -8.05 -3.72
CA LEU A 269 -9.13 -8.01 -4.49
C LEU A 269 -9.22 -9.22 -5.43
N ARG A 270 -8.12 -9.48 -6.15
CA ARG A 270 -7.94 -10.59 -7.09
C ARG A 270 -6.45 -10.85 -7.23
N ALA A 271 -6.08 -12.07 -7.55
CA ALA A 271 -4.73 -12.40 -7.98
C ALA A 271 -4.80 -13.41 -9.13
N ASP A 272 -3.89 -13.28 -10.07
CA ASP A 272 -3.56 -14.33 -11.04
C ASP A 272 -2.09 -14.76 -10.82
N ASP A 273 -1.46 -15.37 -11.81
CA ASP A 273 -0.07 -15.82 -11.65
C ASP A 273 0.91 -14.65 -11.64
N GLU A 274 0.70 -13.60 -12.42
CA GLU A 274 1.65 -12.49 -12.56
C GLU A 274 1.32 -11.31 -11.65
N LEU A 275 0.03 -11.02 -11.47
CA LEU A 275 -0.46 -9.80 -10.85
C LEU A 275 -1.31 -10.07 -9.60
N LEU A 276 -1.19 -9.15 -8.65
CA LEU A 276 -2.01 -9.09 -7.44
C LEU A 276 -2.69 -7.72 -7.39
N LEU A 277 -4.02 -7.72 -7.37
CA LEU A 277 -4.83 -6.53 -7.19
C LEU A 277 -5.16 -6.33 -5.72
N HIS A 278 -5.02 -5.12 -5.20
CA HIS A 278 -5.25 -4.79 -3.79
C HIS A 278 -5.85 -3.39 -3.58
N ASP A 279 -6.44 -3.16 -2.41
CA ASP A 279 -7.11 -1.89 -2.05
C ASP A 279 -6.40 -1.12 -0.92
N ALA A 280 -5.09 -1.31 -0.75
CA ALA A 280 -4.29 -0.52 0.19
C ALA A 280 -4.24 0.97 -0.18
N SER A 281 -4.15 1.87 0.80
CA SER A 281 -4.06 3.32 0.58
C SER A 281 -2.67 3.75 0.08
N THR A 282 -2.47 3.77 -1.24
CA THR A 282 -1.18 4.11 -1.89
C THR A 282 -1.31 5.35 -2.76
N LEU A 283 -0.38 6.31 -2.65
CA LEU A 283 -0.22 7.47 -3.54
C LEU A 283 1.04 7.35 -4.42
N GLY A 284 1.26 8.34 -5.28
CA GLY A 284 2.57 8.54 -5.93
C GLY A 284 3.71 8.42 -4.91
N GLY A 285 4.84 7.85 -5.32
CA GLY A 285 5.95 7.50 -4.41
C GLY A 285 5.87 6.10 -3.79
N ASN A 286 4.72 5.41 -3.85
CA ASN A 286 4.63 3.99 -3.46
C ASN A 286 5.09 3.02 -4.54
N SER A 287 5.36 3.47 -5.76
CA SER A 287 5.98 2.63 -6.79
C SER A 287 7.24 1.98 -6.21
N GLY A 288 7.29 0.65 -6.24
CA GLY A 288 8.38 -0.17 -5.75
C GLY A 288 8.23 -0.59 -4.27
N SER A 289 7.14 -0.21 -3.60
CA SER A 289 6.84 -0.63 -2.24
C SER A 289 6.62 -2.15 -2.16
N PRO A 290 7.14 -2.83 -1.12
CA PRO A 290 6.79 -4.23 -0.89
C PRO A 290 5.32 -4.35 -0.50
N VAL A 291 4.66 -5.36 -1.07
CA VAL A 291 3.37 -5.87 -0.62
C VAL A 291 3.64 -7.05 0.31
N ILE A 292 3.33 -6.88 1.58
CA ILE A 292 3.61 -7.83 2.65
C ILE A 292 2.32 -8.53 3.04
N ASP A 293 2.32 -9.85 3.07
CA ASP A 293 1.23 -10.63 3.65
C ASP A 293 1.18 -10.40 5.17
N ALA A 294 0.01 -9.98 5.68
CA ALA A 294 -0.11 -9.51 7.06
C ALA A 294 -0.02 -10.65 8.09
N GLU A 295 -0.23 -11.89 7.68
CA GLU A 295 -0.18 -13.06 8.55
C GLU A 295 1.25 -13.58 8.70
N SER A 296 1.90 -13.90 7.57
CA SER A 296 3.24 -14.47 7.49
C SER A 296 4.36 -13.43 7.63
N GLY A 297 4.09 -12.15 7.35
CA GLY A 297 5.11 -11.11 7.30
C GLY A 297 6.06 -11.24 6.11
N ARG A 298 5.71 -11.99 5.07
CA ARG A 298 6.55 -12.18 3.88
C ARG A 298 6.12 -11.27 2.74
N VAL A 299 7.07 -10.88 1.89
CA VAL A 299 6.79 -10.07 0.69
C VAL A 299 6.22 -10.98 -0.40
N VAL A 300 4.98 -10.70 -0.81
CA VAL A 300 4.25 -11.45 -1.85
C VAL A 300 4.28 -10.76 -3.21
N GLY A 301 4.71 -9.50 -3.26
CA GLY A 301 4.83 -8.75 -4.49
C GLY A 301 5.38 -7.34 -4.30
N ILE A 302 5.46 -6.61 -5.41
CA ILE A 302 5.89 -5.22 -5.47
C ILE A 302 4.77 -4.36 -6.04
N HIS A 303 4.37 -3.32 -5.31
CA HIS A 303 3.37 -2.38 -5.80
C HIS A 303 3.93 -1.61 -7.01
N ALA A 304 3.19 -1.58 -8.11
CA ALA A 304 3.62 -0.95 -9.36
C ALA A 304 2.78 0.26 -9.71
N GLU A 305 1.45 0.11 -9.68
CA GLU A 305 0.54 1.18 -10.11
C GLU A 305 -0.81 1.07 -9.39
N GLY A 306 -1.66 2.07 -9.61
CA GLY A 306 -3.02 2.02 -9.12
C GLY A 306 -3.89 3.11 -9.72
N VAL A 307 -5.18 2.81 -9.75
CA VAL A 307 -6.23 3.76 -10.10
C VAL A 307 -7.00 4.10 -8.83
N TRP A 308 -7.09 5.40 -8.55
CA TRP A 308 -7.78 5.90 -7.36
C TRP A 308 -9.19 5.36 -7.25
N ALA A 309 -9.52 4.88 -6.04
CA ALA A 309 -10.82 4.33 -5.69
C ALA A 309 -11.29 3.12 -6.51
N LEU A 310 -10.44 2.53 -7.35
CA LEU A 310 -10.72 1.31 -8.11
C LEU A 310 -9.87 0.16 -7.58
N GLU A 311 -8.60 0.12 -7.93
CA GLU A 311 -7.68 -0.96 -7.57
C GLU A 311 -6.23 -0.53 -7.73
N ASN A 312 -5.36 -1.16 -6.96
CA ASN A 312 -3.92 -1.08 -7.14
C ASN A 312 -3.40 -2.41 -7.66
N THR A 313 -2.32 -2.36 -8.42
CA THR A 313 -1.67 -3.52 -9.02
C THR A 313 -0.28 -3.70 -8.45
N ALA A 314 0.03 -4.95 -8.11
CA ALA A 314 1.36 -5.39 -7.74
C ALA A 314 1.82 -6.54 -8.62
N VAL A 315 3.10 -6.56 -8.98
CA VAL A 315 3.74 -7.72 -9.61
C VAL A 315 4.05 -8.74 -8.53
N ARG A 316 3.63 -9.99 -8.74
CA ARG A 316 3.82 -11.08 -7.77
C ARG A 316 5.29 -11.51 -7.69
N ALA A 317 5.77 -11.72 -6.47
CA ALA A 317 7.14 -12.15 -6.22
C ALA A 317 7.46 -13.48 -6.93
N GLY A 318 6.52 -14.44 -6.90
CA GLY A 318 6.71 -15.78 -7.46
C GLY A 318 7.03 -15.78 -8.95
N THR A 319 6.34 -14.92 -9.72
CA THR A 319 6.56 -14.83 -11.17
C THR A 319 7.84 -14.08 -11.48
N ALA A 320 8.14 -13.01 -10.74
CA ALA A 320 9.40 -12.29 -10.89
C ALA A 320 10.63 -13.20 -10.64
N THR A 321 10.55 -14.13 -9.69
CA THR A 321 11.61 -15.09 -9.38
C THR A 321 11.64 -16.31 -10.31
N THR A 322 10.67 -16.50 -11.21
CA THR A 322 10.82 -17.53 -12.26
C THR A 322 11.84 -17.15 -13.32
N PHE A 323 12.15 -15.86 -13.45
CA PHE A 323 13.20 -15.39 -14.34
C PHE A 323 14.57 -15.66 -13.70
N GLN A 324 15.29 -16.64 -14.24
CA GLN A 324 16.54 -17.15 -13.66
C GLN A 324 17.57 -16.07 -13.31
N ALA A 325 17.73 -15.03 -14.13
CA ALA A 325 18.69 -13.97 -13.82
C ALA A 325 18.28 -13.12 -12.60
N MET A 326 16.98 -12.94 -12.36
CA MET A 326 16.45 -12.29 -11.16
C MET A 326 16.71 -13.16 -9.93
N ASP A 327 16.37 -14.44 -10.03
CA ASP A 327 16.50 -15.41 -8.94
C ASP A 327 17.97 -15.56 -8.50
N SER A 328 18.85 -15.83 -9.46
CA SER A 328 20.30 -15.93 -9.22
C SER A 328 20.89 -14.64 -8.65
N ALA A 329 20.41 -13.47 -9.08
CA ALA A 329 20.85 -12.20 -8.52
C ALA A 329 20.47 -12.09 -7.03
N ILE A 330 19.21 -12.39 -6.69
CA ILE A 330 18.72 -12.38 -5.30
C ILE A 330 19.53 -13.36 -4.45
N GLU A 331 19.65 -14.62 -4.88
CA GLU A 331 20.40 -15.66 -4.17
C GLU A 331 21.86 -15.25 -3.93
N SER A 332 22.52 -14.68 -4.94
CA SER A 332 23.93 -14.26 -4.83
C SER A 332 24.17 -13.17 -3.79
N TRP A 333 23.17 -12.32 -3.54
CA TRP A 333 23.25 -11.25 -2.54
C TRP A 333 22.78 -11.69 -1.16
N VAL A 334 21.84 -12.64 -1.10
CA VAL A 334 21.44 -13.30 0.14
C VAL A 334 22.59 -14.17 0.68
N ALA A 335 23.29 -14.92 -0.16
CA ALA A 335 24.40 -15.79 0.24
C ALA A 335 25.64 -15.04 0.75
N ARG A 336 25.73 -13.73 0.48
CA ARG A 336 26.80 -12.85 1.01
C ARG A 336 26.49 -12.33 2.43
N CYS A 337 25.37 -12.73 3.03
CA CYS A 337 24.91 -12.28 4.34
C CYS A 337 25.42 -13.16 5.49
#